data_AF-A0A6H0DVR8-F1
#
_entry.id   AF-A0A6H0DVR8-F1
#
_cell.length_a   1.000
_cell.length_b   1.000
_cell.length_c   1.000
_cell.angle_alpha   90.00
_cell.angle_beta   90.00
_cell.angle_gamma   90.00
#
_symmetry.space_group_name_H-M   'P 1'
#
loop_
_entity.id
_entity.type
_entity.pdbx_description
1 polymer ?
#
loop_
_entity_poly.entity_id
_entity_poly.type
_entity_poly.pdbx_seq_one_letter_code
_entity_poly.pdbx_strand_id
1 'polypeptide(L)'
;AQFIMNKFGIPQISTGDMFRAAIKAGTELGKQAKALMDEGKLVPDELTVALVKDRIAQADCANGFLLDGFPRTIPQADALKDSGVKIDFVLEFDVPDEVIVERMSGRRVHQASGRSYHIVYNPPKVEGKDDVTGEDLIIRADDKPETVLDRLAVYHKQTSPLIDYYQAEAKAGNTQYFRLDGTQKVEEVSQELDK
;
A
#
# COMPACT_ATOMS: atom_id res chain seq x y z
N ALA A 1 4.95 4.48 4.79
CA ALA A 1 5.02 5.35 3.60
C ALA A 1 5.40 6.80 3.92
N GLN A 2 4.61 7.56 4.69
CA GLN A 2 4.87 9.00 4.93
C GLN A 2 6.26 9.31 5.48
N PHE A 3 6.73 8.54 6.45
CA PHE A 3 8.11 8.66 6.97
C PHE A 3 9.16 8.56 5.85
N ILE A 4 9.09 7.51 5.03
CA ILE A 4 10.00 7.25 3.90
C ILE A 4 9.93 8.39 2.89
N MET A 5 8.73 8.84 2.50
CA MET A 5 8.58 9.95 1.56
C MET A 5 9.26 11.23 2.06
N ASN A 6 8.97 11.62 3.31
CA ASN A 6 9.50 12.86 3.88
C ASN A 6 11.01 12.81 4.05
N LYS A 7 11.54 11.63 4.38
CA LYS A 7 12.97 11.43 4.61
C LYS A 7 13.78 11.44 3.32
N PHE A 8 13.31 10.75 2.29
CA PHE A 8 14.06 10.56 1.04
C PHE A 8 13.61 11.48 -0.10
N GLY A 9 12.54 12.27 0.10
CA GLY A 9 12.03 13.19 -0.91
C GLY A 9 11.45 12.49 -2.14
N ILE A 10 10.91 11.27 -1.97
CA ILE A 10 10.34 10.46 -3.06
C ILE A 10 8.81 10.37 -2.93
N PRO A 11 8.06 10.38 -4.04
CA PRO A 11 6.60 10.24 -4.00
C PRO A 11 6.17 8.80 -3.65
N GLN A 12 5.09 8.69 -2.90
CA GLN A 12 4.35 7.44 -2.74
C GLN A 12 3.41 7.22 -3.93
N ILE A 13 3.52 6.04 -4.52
CA ILE A 13 2.65 5.55 -5.58
C ILE A 13 1.79 4.44 -4.97
N SER A 14 0.61 4.83 -4.47
CA SER A 14 -0.35 3.87 -3.91
C SER A 14 -1.40 3.53 -4.95
N THR A 15 -1.38 2.30 -5.48
CA THR A 15 -2.38 1.83 -6.44
C THR A 15 -3.80 1.92 -5.88
N GLY A 16 -3.97 1.65 -4.58
CA GLY A 16 -5.27 1.78 -3.91
C GLY A 16 -5.78 3.23 -3.90
N ASP A 17 -4.94 4.22 -3.63
CA ASP A 17 -5.36 5.63 -3.67
C ASP A 17 -5.59 6.10 -5.11
N MET A 18 -4.78 5.66 -6.07
CA MET A 18 -4.98 5.96 -7.48
C MET A 18 -6.32 5.41 -8.00
N PHE A 19 -6.68 4.17 -7.65
CA PHE A 19 -7.99 3.60 -8.00
C PHE A 19 -9.13 4.33 -7.29
N ARG A 20 -9.02 4.67 -6.00
CA ARG A 20 -10.03 5.46 -5.28
C ARG A 20 -10.23 6.85 -5.90
N ALA A 21 -9.15 7.51 -6.32
CA ALA A 21 -9.23 8.79 -7.02
C ALA A 21 -9.93 8.63 -8.38
N ALA A 22 -9.61 7.58 -9.15
CA ALA A 22 -10.28 7.25 -10.40
C ALA A 22 -11.78 6.98 -10.21
N ILE A 23 -12.16 6.24 -9.16
CA ILE A 23 -13.55 5.98 -8.77
C ILE A 23 -14.27 7.30 -8.47
N LYS A 24 -13.67 8.18 -7.65
CA LYS A 24 -14.24 9.48 -7.30
C LYS A 24 -14.42 10.39 -8.52
N ALA A 25 -13.47 10.36 -9.45
CA ALA A 25 -13.52 11.11 -10.70
C ALA A 25 -14.46 10.50 -11.74
N GLY A 26 -15.00 9.29 -11.50
CA GLY A 26 -15.92 8.63 -12.42
C GLY A 26 -15.29 8.19 -13.74
N THR A 27 -13.97 7.97 -13.77
CA THR A 27 -13.27 7.53 -14.99
C THR A 27 -13.64 6.09 -15.33
N GLU A 28 -13.40 5.65 -16.59
CA GLU A 28 -13.65 4.27 -16.99
C GLU A 28 -12.83 3.26 -16.16
N LEU A 29 -11.56 3.58 -15.88
CA LEU A 29 -10.73 2.80 -14.96
C LEU A 29 -11.36 2.72 -13.56
N GLY A 30 -11.88 3.84 -13.05
CA GLY A 30 -12.55 3.89 -11.75
C GLY A 30 -13.79 3.00 -11.70
N LYS A 31 -14.63 3.04 -12.74
CA LYS A 31 -15.84 2.19 -12.83
C LYS A 31 -15.49 0.71 -12.80
N GLN A 32 -14.46 0.29 -13.54
CA GLN A 32 -13.99 -1.10 -13.56
C GLN A 32 -13.39 -1.53 -12.20
N ALA A 33 -12.61 -0.65 -11.57
CA ALA A 33 -11.98 -0.94 -10.29
C ALA A 33 -12.97 -1.01 -9.13
N LYS A 34 -14.04 -0.20 -9.15
CA LYS A 34 -14.99 -0.06 -8.03
C LYS A 34 -15.56 -1.41 -7.56
N ALA A 35 -16.15 -2.18 -8.47
CA ALA A 35 -16.82 -3.43 -8.13
C ALA A 35 -15.83 -4.44 -7.51
N LEU A 36 -14.64 -4.55 -8.08
CA LEU A 36 -13.60 -5.46 -7.58
C LEU A 36 -13.10 -5.05 -6.20
N MET A 37 -12.87 -3.75 -5.98
CA MET A 37 -12.39 -3.25 -4.70
C MET A 37 -13.43 -3.40 -3.59
N ASP A 38 -14.70 -3.15 -3.88
CA ASP A 38 -15.80 -3.34 -2.92
C ASP A 38 -15.95 -4.81 -2.49
N GLU A 39 -15.55 -5.75 -3.37
CA GLU A 39 -15.52 -7.20 -3.10
C GLU A 39 -14.18 -7.70 -2.53
N GLY A 40 -13.24 -6.80 -2.21
CA GLY A 40 -11.91 -7.19 -1.71
C GLY A 40 -11.00 -7.89 -2.72
N LYS A 41 -11.35 -7.85 -4.02
CA LYS A 41 -10.58 -8.46 -5.12
C LYS A 41 -9.50 -7.51 -5.65
N LEU A 42 -8.51 -8.09 -6.33
CA LEU A 42 -7.51 -7.32 -7.05
C LEU A 42 -8.06 -6.79 -8.38
N VAL A 43 -7.66 -5.57 -8.73
CA VAL A 43 -7.83 -5.03 -10.08
C VAL A 43 -6.88 -5.79 -11.03
N PRO A 44 -7.26 -6.07 -12.29
CA PRO A 44 -6.42 -6.82 -13.22
C PRO A 44 -4.99 -6.30 -13.34
N ASP A 45 -4.05 -7.24 -13.49
CA ASP A 45 -2.61 -6.96 -13.53
C ASP A 45 -2.25 -5.98 -14.64
N GLU A 46 -2.78 -6.19 -15.86
CA GLU A 46 -2.50 -5.33 -17.02
C GLU A 46 -2.87 -3.86 -16.76
N LEU A 47 -4.06 -3.61 -16.19
CA LEU A 47 -4.52 -2.26 -15.85
C LEU A 47 -3.66 -1.63 -14.76
N THR A 48 -3.30 -2.42 -13.75
CA THR A 48 -2.50 -1.93 -12.61
C THR A 48 -1.06 -1.62 -13.03
N VAL A 49 -0.47 -2.48 -13.86
CA VAL A 49 0.88 -2.29 -14.40
C VAL A 49 0.95 -1.04 -15.29
N ALA A 50 -0.01 -0.86 -16.20
CA ALA A 50 -0.06 0.32 -17.06
C ALA A 50 -0.17 1.60 -16.22
N LEU A 51 -1.08 1.61 -15.23
CA LEU A 51 -1.27 2.72 -14.31
C LEU A 51 0.02 3.10 -13.55
N VAL A 52 0.76 2.11 -13.06
CA VAL A 52 2.01 2.34 -12.33
C VAL A 52 3.11 2.84 -13.26
N LYS A 53 3.25 2.26 -14.46
CA LYS A 53 4.24 2.69 -15.47
C LYS A 53 4.06 4.16 -15.85
N ASP A 54 2.83 4.56 -16.13
CA ASP A 54 2.52 5.96 -16.46
C ASP A 54 2.85 6.90 -15.28
N ARG A 55 2.67 6.42 -14.04
CA ARG A 55 2.92 7.22 -12.84
C ARG A 55 4.40 7.38 -12.54
N ILE A 56 5.22 6.33 -12.65
CA ILE A 56 6.67 6.39 -12.39
C ILE A 56 7.42 7.19 -13.47
N ALA A 57 6.81 7.39 -14.65
CA ALA A 57 7.38 8.20 -15.73
C ALA A 57 7.28 9.72 -15.49
N GLN A 58 6.56 10.16 -14.45
CA GLN A 58 6.38 11.58 -14.15
C GLN A 58 7.65 12.18 -13.54
N ALA A 59 7.83 13.50 -13.72
CA ALA A 59 9.05 14.20 -13.34
C ALA A 59 9.38 14.13 -11.83
N ASP A 60 8.37 14.01 -10.97
CA ASP A 60 8.56 13.89 -9.52
C ASP A 60 9.10 12.51 -9.09
N CYS A 61 9.05 11.50 -9.96
CA CYS A 61 9.62 10.18 -9.75
C CYS A 61 11.07 10.05 -10.25
N ALA A 62 11.65 11.11 -10.83
CA ALA A 62 13.01 11.07 -11.39
C ALA A 62 14.08 10.73 -10.34
N ASN A 63 13.86 11.10 -9.08
CA ASN A 63 14.76 10.84 -7.95
C ASN A 63 14.39 9.56 -7.18
N GLY A 64 13.48 8.74 -7.71
CA GLY A 64 12.98 7.54 -7.07
C GLY A 64 11.50 7.66 -6.70
N PHE A 65 10.97 6.57 -6.14
CA PHE A 65 9.55 6.44 -5.79
C PHE A 65 9.38 5.33 -4.75
N LEU A 66 8.27 5.38 -4.01
CA LEU A 66 7.83 4.31 -3.12
C LEU A 66 6.59 3.66 -3.73
N LEU A 67 6.68 2.41 -4.17
CA LEU A 67 5.53 1.62 -4.58
C LEU A 67 4.82 1.08 -3.32
N ASP A 68 3.57 1.48 -3.12
CA ASP A 68 2.77 1.07 -1.95
C ASP A 68 1.56 0.24 -2.38
N GLY A 69 1.60 -1.05 -2.03
CA GLY A 69 0.59 -2.01 -2.46
C GLY A 69 0.72 -2.41 -3.93
N PHE A 70 1.92 -2.33 -4.50
CA PHE A 70 2.28 -2.87 -5.80
C PHE A 70 3.77 -3.27 -5.82
N PRO A 71 4.15 -4.39 -6.45
CA PRO A 71 3.27 -5.40 -7.06
C PRO A 71 2.49 -6.22 -6.01
N ARG A 72 1.42 -6.89 -6.46
CA ARG A 72 0.58 -7.80 -5.67
C ARG A 72 0.48 -9.21 -6.25
N THR A 73 1.04 -9.44 -7.42
CA THR A 73 1.09 -10.75 -8.07
C THR A 73 2.46 -10.93 -8.73
N ILE A 74 2.87 -12.19 -8.97
CA ILE A 74 4.10 -12.49 -9.72
C ILE A 74 4.10 -11.84 -11.11
N PRO A 75 3.02 -11.92 -11.92
CA PRO A 75 2.99 -11.24 -13.22
C PRO A 75 3.21 -9.73 -13.14
N GLN A 76 2.75 -9.05 -12.08
CA GLN A 76 3.02 -7.63 -11.89
C GLN A 76 4.51 -7.36 -11.61
N ALA A 77 5.16 -8.22 -10.80
CA ALA A 77 6.59 -8.12 -10.50
C ALA A 77 7.45 -8.38 -11.74
N ASP A 78 7.11 -9.41 -12.52
CA ASP A 78 7.78 -9.70 -13.79
C ASP A 78 7.60 -8.56 -14.79
N ALA A 79 6.40 -7.98 -14.89
CA ALA A 79 6.15 -6.85 -15.77
C ALA A 79 6.96 -5.60 -15.39
N LEU A 80 7.24 -5.36 -14.10
CA LEU A 80 8.15 -4.29 -13.67
C LEU A 80 9.59 -4.60 -14.11
N LYS A 81 10.05 -5.82 -13.86
CA LYS A 81 11.40 -6.28 -14.19
C LYS A 81 11.66 -6.20 -15.70
N ASP A 82 10.74 -6.69 -16.51
CA ASP A 82 10.81 -6.66 -17.99
C ASP A 82 10.80 -5.23 -18.54
N SER A 83 10.25 -4.29 -17.79
CA SER A 83 10.23 -2.86 -18.16
C SER A 83 11.49 -2.10 -17.74
N GLY A 84 12.46 -2.80 -17.16
CA GLY A 84 13.69 -2.19 -16.65
C GLY A 84 13.48 -1.32 -15.42
N VAL A 85 12.35 -1.44 -14.72
CA VAL A 85 12.11 -0.71 -13.48
C VAL A 85 12.90 -1.38 -12.38
N LYS A 86 13.97 -0.72 -11.94
CA LYS A 86 14.82 -1.21 -10.85
C LYS A 86 14.14 -0.95 -9.49
N ILE A 87 14.15 -1.97 -8.64
CA ILE A 87 13.74 -1.88 -7.24
C ILE A 87 15.00 -2.05 -6.39
N ASP A 88 15.37 -1.01 -5.64
CA ASP A 88 16.57 -1.06 -4.79
C ASP A 88 16.31 -1.78 -3.45
N PHE A 89 15.09 -1.62 -2.91
CA PHE A 89 14.68 -2.09 -1.60
C PHE A 89 13.28 -2.71 -1.65
N VAL A 90 13.14 -3.88 -1.03
CA VAL A 90 11.86 -4.51 -0.72
C VAL A 90 11.73 -4.57 0.80
N LEU A 91 10.66 -3.98 1.32
CA LEU A 91 10.39 -3.89 2.75
C LEU A 91 9.13 -4.72 3.06
N GLU A 92 9.32 -5.87 3.69
CA GLU A 92 8.25 -6.72 4.20
C GLU A 92 7.86 -6.27 5.61
N PHE A 93 6.60 -5.87 5.80
CA PHE A 93 6.04 -5.60 7.12
C PHE A 93 5.23 -6.80 7.57
N ASP A 94 5.81 -7.62 8.44
CA ASP A 94 5.21 -8.85 8.92
C ASP A 94 4.24 -8.58 10.09
N VAL A 95 2.99 -8.97 9.93
CA VAL A 95 1.93 -8.81 10.93
C VAL A 95 1.04 -10.05 10.92
N PRO A 96 0.82 -10.70 12.07
CA PRO A 96 -0.12 -11.81 12.19
C PRO A 96 -1.55 -11.45 11.74
N ASP A 97 -2.27 -12.39 11.13
CA ASP A 97 -3.60 -12.16 10.53
C ASP A 97 -4.63 -11.69 11.55
N GLU A 98 -4.61 -12.26 12.75
CA GLU A 98 -5.51 -11.91 13.86
C GLU A 98 -5.30 -10.45 14.30
N VAL A 99 -4.03 -10.03 14.39
CA VAL A 99 -3.64 -8.64 14.63
C VAL A 99 -4.09 -7.73 13.49
N ILE A 100 -4.04 -8.18 12.22
CA ILE A 100 -4.55 -7.41 11.07
C ILE A 100 -6.05 -7.19 11.21
N VAL A 101 -6.84 -8.23 11.49
CA VAL A 101 -8.31 -8.10 11.63
C VAL A 101 -8.66 -7.11 12.75
N GLU A 102 -8.01 -7.22 13.90
CA GLU A 102 -8.18 -6.28 15.01
C GLU A 102 -7.87 -4.84 14.57
N ARG A 103 -6.71 -4.63 13.94
CA ARG A 103 -6.24 -3.31 13.51
C ARG A 103 -7.12 -2.66 12.44
N MET A 104 -7.68 -3.45 11.54
CA MET A 104 -8.52 -2.90 10.47
C MET A 104 -9.81 -2.30 11.04
N SER A 105 -10.37 -2.87 12.11
CA SER A 105 -11.59 -2.35 12.77
C SER A 105 -11.39 -0.94 13.36
N GLY A 106 -10.17 -0.63 13.81
CA GLY A 106 -9.82 0.64 14.42
C GLY A 106 -9.34 1.70 13.44
N ARG A 107 -9.13 1.36 12.16
CA ARG A 107 -8.60 2.28 11.15
C ARG A 107 -9.59 3.41 10.85
N ARG A 108 -9.06 4.61 10.70
CA ARG A 108 -9.77 5.81 10.25
C ARG A 108 -8.96 6.50 9.17
N VAL A 109 -9.61 7.12 8.18
CA VAL A 109 -8.91 7.76 7.06
C VAL A 109 -9.54 9.12 6.78
N HIS A 110 -8.70 10.13 6.59
CA HIS A 110 -9.12 11.39 6.02
C HIS A 110 -9.19 11.27 4.49
N GLN A 111 -10.41 11.39 3.93
CA GLN A 111 -10.65 11.06 2.53
C GLN A 111 -9.92 11.98 1.54
N ALA A 112 -9.72 13.26 1.87
CA ALA A 112 -9.12 14.21 0.95
C ALA A 112 -7.60 14.06 0.83
N SER A 113 -6.91 13.69 1.92
CA SER A 113 -5.44 13.57 1.92
C SER A 113 -4.91 12.14 1.91
N GLY A 114 -5.75 11.15 2.21
CA GLY A 114 -5.32 9.76 2.41
C GLY A 114 -4.63 9.49 3.75
N ARG A 115 -4.47 10.52 4.62
CA ARG A 115 -3.91 10.33 5.98
C ARG A 115 -4.71 9.28 6.73
N SER A 116 -4.00 8.35 7.37
CA SER A 116 -4.56 7.22 8.10
C SER A 116 -4.28 7.34 9.58
N TYR A 117 -5.27 6.99 10.39
CA TYR A 117 -5.29 7.00 11.84
C TYR A 117 -5.77 5.64 12.35
N HIS A 118 -5.58 5.38 13.65
CA HIS A 118 -6.15 4.23 14.33
C HIS A 118 -6.58 4.62 15.73
N ILE A 119 -7.79 4.26 16.16
CA ILE A 119 -8.37 4.64 17.47
C ILE A 119 -7.58 4.18 18.71
N VAL A 120 -6.48 3.41 18.56
CA VAL A 120 -5.64 2.86 19.64
C VAL A 120 -4.18 3.13 19.33
N TYR A 121 -3.67 2.66 18.19
CA TYR A 121 -2.23 2.69 17.89
C TYR A 121 -1.75 4.03 17.30
N ASN A 122 -2.64 4.83 16.72
CA ASN A 122 -2.31 6.16 16.17
C ASN A 122 -3.56 7.06 16.20
N PRO A 123 -4.08 7.38 17.40
CA PRO A 123 -5.33 8.11 17.53
C PRO A 123 -5.17 9.55 17.02
N PRO A 124 -6.21 10.12 16.39
CA PRO A 124 -6.19 11.55 16.09
C PRO A 124 -6.16 12.37 17.38
N LYS A 125 -5.65 13.60 17.32
CA LYS A 125 -5.63 14.55 18.45
C LYS A 125 -7.02 14.89 18.93
N VAL A 126 -7.99 14.93 18.02
CA VAL A 126 -9.42 15.12 18.32
C VAL A 126 -10.18 13.94 17.73
N GLU A 127 -11.01 13.30 18.55
CA GLU A 127 -11.74 12.11 18.14
C GLU A 127 -12.55 12.36 16.87
N GLY A 128 -12.35 11.49 15.87
CA GLY A 128 -13.05 11.56 14.59
C GLY A 128 -12.59 12.68 13.65
N LYS A 129 -11.54 13.45 13.99
CA LYS A 129 -11.06 14.58 13.18
C LYS A 129 -9.65 14.39 12.65
N ASP A 130 -9.39 14.86 11.44
CA ASP A 130 -8.05 14.94 10.88
C ASP A 130 -7.21 16.02 11.59
N ASP A 131 -5.97 15.67 11.95
CA ASP A 131 -5.09 16.54 12.74
C ASP A 131 -4.62 17.80 12.01
N VAL A 132 -4.73 17.83 10.68
CA VAL A 132 -4.23 18.93 9.84
C VAL A 132 -5.38 19.84 9.40
N THR A 133 -6.50 19.26 8.97
CA THR A 133 -7.64 20.02 8.41
C THR A 133 -8.80 20.19 9.38
N GLY A 134 -8.91 19.34 10.40
CA GLY A 134 -10.09 19.27 11.29
C GLY A 134 -11.34 18.68 10.62
N GLU A 135 -11.21 18.13 9.40
CA GLU A 135 -12.28 17.45 8.69
C GLU A 135 -12.58 16.07 9.30
N ASP A 136 -13.76 15.52 8.98
CA ASP A 136 -14.18 14.21 9.51
C ASP A 136 -13.35 13.05 8.94
N LEU A 137 -13.02 12.11 9.83
CA LEU A 137 -12.43 10.84 9.46
C LEU A 137 -13.52 9.79 9.20
N ILE A 138 -13.27 8.92 8.23
CA ILE A 138 -14.20 7.85 7.86
C ILE A 138 -13.58 6.46 8.03
N ILE A 139 -14.44 5.45 8.11
CA ILE A 139 -14.08 4.04 7.90
C ILE A 139 -14.36 3.73 6.43
N ARG A 140 -13.42 3.10 5.74
CA ARG A 140 -13.64 2.74 4.33
C ARG A 140 -14.51 1.48 4.24
N ALA A 141 -15.22 1.32 3.13
CA ALA A 141 -16.04 0.13 2.91
C ALA A 141 -15.21 -1.17 2.93
N ASP A 142 -13.97 -1.11 2.43
CA ASP A 142 -13.02 -2.22 2.36
C ASP A 142 -12.25 -2.48 3.67
N ASP A 143 -12.56 -1.74 4.74
CA ASP A 143 -12.03 -1.93 6.10
C ASP A 143 -13.02 -2.73 6.99
N LYS A 144 -14.18 -3.14 6.46
CA LYS A 144 -15.15 -3.98 7.19
C LYS A 144 -14.59 -5.38 7.47
N PRO A 145 -14.88 -5.99 8.63
CA PRO A 145 -14.30 -7.28 9.01
C PRO A 145 -14.43 -8.38 7.95
N GLU A 146 -15.61 -8.54 7.35
CA GLU A 146 -15.86 -9.53 6.30
C GLU A 146 -14.96 -9.31 5.07
N THR A 147 -14.82 -8.07 4.62
CA THR A 147 -13.97 -7.71 3.48
C THR A 147 -12.49 -7.85 3.81
N VAL A 148 -12.09 -7.62 5.06
CA VAL A 148 -10.70 -7.82 5.51
C VAL A 148 -10.32 -9.29 5.44
N LEU A 149 -11.20 -10.20 5.85
CA LEU A 149 -10.97 -11.65 5.74
C LEU A 149 -10.82 -12.09 4.28
N ASP A 150 -11.69 -11.62 3.39
CA ASP A 150 -11.59 -11.91 1.95
C ASP A 150 -10.27 -11.39 1.37
N ARG A 151 -9.85 -10.19 1.76
CA ARG A 151 -8.58 -9.61 1.34
C ARG A 151 -7.37 -10.38 1.86
N LEU A 152 -7.40 -10.89 3.09
CA LEU A 152 -6.35 -11.75 3.64
C LEU A 152 -6.26 -13.07 2.87
N ALA A 153 -7.40 -13.68 2.54
CA ALA A 153 -7.43 -14.88 1.70
C ALA A 153 -6.82 -14.64 0.31
N VAL A 154 -7.13 -13.50 -0.32
CA VAL A 154 -6.53 -13.10 -1.60
C VAL A 154 -5.03 -12.83 -1.45
N TYR A 155 -4.61 -12.15 -0.38
CA TYR A 155 -3.21 -11.88 -0.08
C TYR A 155 -2.39 -13.18 0.01
N HIS A 156 -2.83 -14.13 0.83
CA HIS A 156 -2.13 -15.42 1.00
C HIS A 156 -2.07 -16.26 -0.27
N LYS A 157 -3.04 -16.05 -1.18
CA LYS A 157 -3.09 -16.78 -2.44
C LYS A 157 -2.24 -16.15 -3.55
N GLN A 158 -2.22 -14.83 -3.63
CA GLN A 158 -1.70 -14.11 -4.80
C GLN A 158 -0.50 -13.22 -4.49
N THR A 159 -0.46 -12.64 -3.29
CA THR A 159 0.56 -11.65 -2.89
C THR A 159 1.68 -12.28 -2.09
N SER A 160 1.41 -13.16 -1.12
CA SER A 160 2.46 -13.77 -0.29
C SER A 160 3.53 -14.54 -1.08
N PRO A 161 3.28 -15.13 -2.27
CA PRO A 161 4.36 -15.71 -3.09
C PRO A 161 5.42 -14.70 -3.53
N LEU A 162 5.13 -13.38 -3.49
CA LEU A 162 6.11 -12.34 -3.76
C LEU A 162 7.22 -12.28 -2.72
N ILE A 163 7.00 -12.81 -1.51
CA ILE A 163 8.04 -12.94 -0.48
C ILE A 163 9.17 -13.82 -1.03
N ASP A 164 8.85 -15.02 -1.48
CA ASP A 164 9.82 -15.95 -2.05
C ASP A 164 10.48 -15.37 -3.32
N TYR A 165 9.68 -14.72 -4.17
CA TYR A 165 10.16 -14.04 -5.38
C TYR A 165 11.24 -13.00 -5.05
N TYR A 166 10.96 -12.05 -4.15
CA TYR A 166 11.89 -10.97 -3.85
C TYR A 166 13.06 -11.40 -2.97
N GLN A 167 12.89 -12.44 -2.15
CA GLN A 167 14.03 -13.09 -1.49
C GLN A 167 14.97 -13.76 -2.50
N ALA A 168 14.44 -14.36 -3.57
CA ALA A 168 15.26 -14.92 -4.64
C ALA A 168 15.99 -13.82 -5.42
N GLU A 169 15.31 -12.72 -5.77
CA GLU A 169 15.94 -11.56 -6.42
C GLU A 169 17.02 -10.92 -5.54
N ALA A 170 16.82 -10.87 -4.22
CA ALA A 170 17.83 -10.38 -3.29
C ALA A 170 19.05 -11.32 -3.21
N LYS A 171 18.85 -12.64 -3.19
CA LYS A 171 19.93 -13.63 -3.27
C LYS A 171 20.72 -13.53 -4.59
N ALA A 172 20.05 -13.14 -5.67
CA ALA A 172 20.68 -12.89 -6.96
C ALA A 172 21.41 -11.53 -7.04
N GLY A 173 21.27 -10.66 -6.03
CA GLY A 173 21.89 -9.34 -5.98
C GLY A 173 21.14 -8.25 -6.75
N ASN A 174 19.88 -8.48 -7.12
CA ASN A 174 19.09 -7.54 -7.92
C ASN A 174 18.41 -6.44 -7.07
N THR A 175 18.13 -6.73 -5.79
CA THR A 175 17.52 -5.83 -4.81
C THR A 175 18.06 -6.13 -3.41
N GLN A 176 17.80 -5.26 -2.44
CA GLN A 176 17.91 -5.60 -1.02
C GLN A 176 16.53 -5.95 -0.45
N TYR A 177 16.49 -6.86 0.52
CA TYR A 177 15.27 -7.34 1.15
C TYR A 177 15.37 -7.20 2.67
N PHE A 178 14.39 -6.57 3.29
CA PHE A 178 14.30 -6.37 4.73
C PHE A 178 12.92 -6.78 5.22
N ARG A 179 12.90 -7.61 6.27
CA ARG A 179 11.68 -7.96 7.00
C ARG A 179 11.67 -7.20 8.31
N LEU A 180 10.54 -6.54 8.56
CA LEU A 180 10.28 -5.71 9.73
C LEU A 180 9.10 -6.31 10.48
N ASP A 181 9.18 -6.33 11.80
CA ASP A 181 8.04 -6.67 12.64
C ASP A 181 7.06 -5.49 12.68
N GLY A 182 5.98 -5.63 11.93
CA GLY A 182 4.94 -4.62 11.83
C GLY A 182 4.03 -4.55 13.07
N THR A 183 4.22 -5.40 14.08
CA THR A 183 3.44 -5.35 15.32
C THR A 183 3.91 -4.25 16.28
N GLN A 184 5.15 -3.77 16.13
CA GLN A 184 5.76 -2.71 16.92
C GLN A 184 5.11 -1.33 16.74
N LYS A 185 5.46 -0.38 17.61
CA LYS A 185 4.98 1.01 17.49
C LYS A 185 5.55 1.67 16.24
N VAL A 186 4.82 2.65 15.70
CA VAL A 186 5.22 3.37 14.48
C VAL A 186 6.61 4.00 14.63
N GLU A 187 6.93 4.53 15.80
CA GLU A 187 8.23 5.13 16.09
C GLU A 187 9.37 4.12 16.07
N GLU A 188 9.13 2.91 16.60
CA GLU A 188 10.13 1.83 16.66
C GLU A 188 10.45 1.32 15.25
N VAL A 189 9.41 1.05 14.45
CA VAL A 189 9.55 0.65 13.04
C VAL A 189 10.23 1.74 12.21
N SER A 190 9.92 3.02 12.48
CA SER A 190 10.55 4.15 11.76
C SER A 190 12.04 4.28 12.10
N GLN A 191 12.44 3.99 13.34
CA GLN A 191 13.85 3.96 13.73
C GLN A 191 14.61 2.79 13.10
N GLU A 192 13.95 1.64 12.93
CA GLU A 192 14.55 0.50 12.23
C GLU A 192 14.79 0.81 10.75
N LEU A 193 13.84 1.47 10.09
CA LEU A 193 13.99 1.99 8.73
C LEU A 193 15.05 3.11 8.59
N ASP A 194 15.54 3.66 9.69
CA ASP A 194 16.59 4.68 9.69
C ASP A 194 18.01 4.10 9.58
N LYS A 195 18.18 2.87 10.06
CA LYS A 195 19.47 2.19 10.15
C LYS A 195 19.95 1.68 8.79
#